data_AF-A0AAD5KHW3-F1
#
_entry.id   AF-A0AAD5KHW3-F1
#
_cell.length_a   1.000
_cell.length_b   1.000
_cell.length_c   1.000
_cell.angle_alpha   90.00
_cell.angle_beta   90.00
_cell.angle_gamma   90.00
#
_symmetry.space_group_name_H-M   'P 1'
#
loop_
_entity.id
_entity.type
_entity.pdbx_description
1 polymer ?
#
loop_
_entity_poly.entity_id
_entity_poly.type
_entity_poly.pdbx_seq_one_letter_code
_entity_poly.pdbx_strand_id
1 'polypeptide(L)'
;MLRHSLRFKHVKFLLGYTTIRNQAQCAGKEVLASAVQQINPPVISFQKPGPHVLDDELQLIPSQDIDNPLVVDPSFEAVTPIVSPSFNLASLVNKSELLQLMVKLGVSIHQWERKTDVHPWVMALDFKKDVQPIIQFLVDKGVASESLGHFFTKNPYILKSSIEDLEIRANYLHSKKFNPEMISRILSRNPHWLLFSPERIDNRLGFVQQTFHLTGDEVRAVATKESRLITSSLQDIKLMNFGFKEEMGFEAHQIKELLLAKPKLWLMNKSMLVDRFDYLHNTMKMDHETLLRFPAVLTCRGFRLKQRHEFLCHLKRAQYDPKLPRYVSPLQLIRDSDAHFAVHIARSSIQDFNDFCKTM
;
A
#
# COMPACT_ATOMS: atom_id res chain seq x y z
N MET A 1 -9.95 22.54 -11.47
CA MET A 1 -11.01 22.30 -10.45
C MET A 1 -12.32 21.73 -11.02
N LEU A 2 -12.67 21.87 -12.31
CA LEU A 2 -13.94 21.34 -12.86
C LEU A 2 -14.03 19.79 -12.95
N ARG A 3 -12.93 19.06 -13.15
CA ARG A 3 -12.95 17.58 -13.18
C ARG A 3 -13.28 16.92 -11.82
N HIS A 4 -13.07 17.63 -10.71
CA HIS A 4 -13.34 17.14 -9.35
C HIS A 4 -14.84 17.21 -9.00
N SER A 5 -15.54 18.26 -9.42
CA SER A 5 -16.97 18.45 -9.13
C SER A 5 -17.85 17.40 -9.84
N LEU A 6 -17.46 16.99 -11.06
CA LEU A 6 -18.19 16.00 -11.86
C LEU A 6 -18.10 14.58 -11.26
N ARG A 7 -16.94 14.18 -10.72
CA ARG A 7 -16.77 12.85 -10.08
C ARG A 7 -17.58 12.72 -8.79
N PHE A 8 -17.66 13.77 -8.00
CA PHE A 8 -18.41 13.76 -6.73
C PHE A 8 -19.93 13.69 -6.93
N LYS A 9 -20.46 14.37 -7.95
CA LYS A 9 -21.88 14.29 -8.32
C LYS A 9 -22.27 12.88 -8.79
N HIS A 10 -21.38 12.19 -9.50
CA HIS A 10 -21.67 10.83 -9.99
C HIS A 10 -21.71 9.78 -8.89
N VAL A 11 -20.86 9.83 -7.87
CA VAL A 11 -20.96 8.85 -6.76
C VAL A 11 -22.23 9.07 -5.94
N LYS A 12 -22.64 10.32 -5.68
CA LYS A 12 -23.94 10.63 -5.04
C LYS A 12 -25.14 10.19 -5.89
N PHE A 13 -25.03 10.27 -7.21
CA PHE A 13 -26.04 9.78 -8.14
C PHE A 13 -26.15 8.25 -8.13
N LEU A 14 -25.01 7.53 -8.02
CA LEU A 14 -25.00 6.06 -7.94
C LEU A 14 -25.47 5.51 -6.60
N LEU A 15 -25.31 6.27 -5.51
CA LEU A 15 -25.68 5.85 -4.16
C LEU A 15 -27.07 6.31 -3.71
N GLY A 16 -27.84 7.01 -4.56
CA GLY A 16 -29.21 7.39 -4.24
C GLY A 16 -29.36 8.05 -2.86
N TYR A 17 -28.66 9.16 -2.61
CA TYR A 17 -28.73 10.03 -1.42
C TYR A 17 -29.11 9.38 -0.06
N THR A 18 -28.12 9.20 0.82
CA THR A 18 -28.30 9.39 2.27
C THR A 18 -27.45 10.57 2.73
N THR A 19 -28.13 11.57 3.31
CA THR A 19 -27.51 12.76 3.90
C THR A 19 -27.20 12.46 5.36
N ILE A 20 -25.92 12.33 5.74
CA ILE A 20 -25.55 12.37 7.17
C ILE A 20 -25.13 13.81 7.50
N ARG A 21 -26.04 14.52 8.17
CA ARG A 21 -25.77 15.76 8.92
C ARG A 21 -24.97 15.37 10.16
N ASN A 22 -23.80 15.99 10.35
CA ASN A 22 -23.19 16.14 11.66
C ASN A 22 -23.06 17.62 11.95
N GLN A 23 -23.87 18.13 12.89
CA GLN A 23 -23.56 19.33 13.67
C GLN A 23 -24.50 19.49 14.88
N ALA A 24 -23.87 19.80 16.02
CA ALA A 24 -24.39 20.44 17.25
C ALA A 24 -25.24 19.56 18.20
N GLN A 25 -25.19 19.64 19.54
CA GLN A 25 -24.43 20.46 20.49
C GLN A 25 -24.62 19.91 21.92
N CYS A 26 -23.78 20.38 22.83
CA CYS A 26 -23.72 20.20 24.28
C CYS A 26 -25.05 20.26 25.07
N ALA A 27 -25.13 19.53 26.19
CA ALA A 27 -25.47 20.06 27.53
C ALA A 27 -25.38 18.95 28.59
N GLY A 28 -24.75 19.23 29.73
CA GLY A 28 -24.55 18.28 30.81
C GLY A 28 -25.77 18.05 31.70
N LYS A 29 -25.67 17.02 32.55
CA LYS A 29 -26.27 16.99 33.88
C LYS A 29 -25.57 15.95 34.76
N GLU A 30 -25.34 16.37 35.99
CA GLU A 30 -24.72 15.69 37.10
C GLU A 30 -25.57 14.55 37.71
N VAL A 31 -24.83 13.55 38.22
CA VAL A 31 -25.02 12.81 39.49
C VAL A 31 -26.30 12.00 39.71
N LEU A 32 -26.12 10.67 39.85
CA LEU A 32 -26.43 9.94 41.09
C LEU A 32 -25.85 8.52 41.05
N ALA A 33 -25.06 8.20 42.08
CA ALA A 33 -24.57 6.87 42.36
C ALA A 33 -25.70 5.99 42.90
N SER A 34 -25.75 4.73 42.48
CA SER A 34 -26.37 3.64 43.24
C SER A 34 -25.71 2.32 42.85
N ALA A 35 -25.35 1.58 43.89
CA ALA A 35 -24.60 0.33 43.87
C ALA A 35 -25.50 -0.87 43.53
N VAL A 36 -24.83 -2.03 43.39
CA VAL A 36 -25.35 -3.42 43.44
C VAL A 36 -25.72 -4.01 42.08
N GLN A 37 -24.84 -4.83 41.48
CA GLN A 37 -24.72 -6.29 41.70
C GLN A 37 -23.77 -6.88 40.64
N GLN A 38 -22.69 -7.52 41.09
CA GLN A 38 -21.80 -8.30 40.23
C GLN A 38 -22.53 -9.56 39.76
N ILE A 39 -22.85 -9.63 38.47
CA ILE A 39 -23.22 -10.86 37.80
C ILE A 39 -22.12 -11.14 36.78
N ASN A 40 -21.25 -12.10 37.08
CA ASN A 40 -20.29 -12.63 36.12
C ASN A 40 -21.06 -13.37 35.01
N PRO A 41 -20.91 -13.01 33.71
CA PRO A 41 -21.38 -13.88 32.64
C PRO A 41 -20.44 -15.08 32.49
N PRO A 42 -20.95 -16.26 32.09
CA PRO A 42 -20.18 -17.50 32.08
C PRO A 42 -19.08 -17.49 31.02
N VAL A 43 -17.93 -18.05 31.40
CA VAL A 43 -16.84 -18.40 30.50
C VAL A 43 -17.34 -19.47 29.53
N ILE A 44 -17.63 -19.08 28.28
CA ILE A 44 -17.89 -20.05 27.21
C ILE A 44 -16.54 -20.58 26.73
N SER A 45 -16.25 -21.85 27.02
CA SER A 45 -15.13 -22.55 26.41
C SER A 45 -15.47 -22.86 24.96
N PHE A 46 -14.63 -22.39 24.03
CA PHE A 46 -14.74 -22.80 22.64
C PHE A 46 -14.12 -24.19 22.50
N GLN A 47 -14.96 -25.21 22.38
CA GLN A 47 -14.56 -26.50 21.84
C GLN A 47 -14.19 -26.32 20.37
N LYS A 48 -13.02 -26.86 19.97
CA LYS A 48 -12.51 -26.85 18.59
C LYS A 48 -13.54 -27.42 17.61
N PRO A 49 -13.90 -26.71 16.53
CA PRO A 49 -14.39 -27.34 15.31
C PRO A 49 -13.20 -27.99 14.57
N GLY A 50 -13.42 -29.18 14.01
CA GLY A 50 -12.46 -29.92 13.19
C GLY A 50 -12.11 -29.20 11.88
N PRO A 51 -11.13 -29.74 11.12
CA PRO A 51 -10.50 -29.01 10.02
C PRO A 51 -11.47 -28.84 8.85
N HIS A 52 -11.87 -27.59 8.58
CA HIS A 52 -12.39 -27.23 7.26
C HIS A 52 -11.20 -26.98 6.34
N VAL A 53 -10.97 -27.95 5.46
CA VAL A 53 -9.97 -27.96 4.40
C VAL A 53 -10.35 -26.93 3.34
N LEU A 54 -9.79 -25.71 3.43
CA LEU A 54 -9.53 -24.82 2.30
C LEU A 54 -8.23 -24.03 2.60
N ASP A 55 -7.17 -24.78 2.90
CA ASP A 55 -5.78 -24.30 2.88
C ASP A 55 -5.04 -25.13 1.84
N ASP A 56 -4.76 -24.54 0.68
CA ASP A 56 -3.40 -24.31 0.15
C ASP A 56 -3.42 -23.94 -1.34
N GLU A 57 -2.40 -23.17 -1.75
CA GLU A 57 -2.05 -22.80 -3.14
C GLU A 57 -2.76 -21.61 -3.80
N LEU A 58 -2.34 -20.40 -3.44
CA LEU A 58 -2.03 -19.39 -4.47
C LEU A 58 -0.51 -19.39 -4.67
N GLN A 59 0.01 -20.41 -5.35
CA GLN A 59 1.34 -20.36 -5.92
C GLN A 59 1.34 -19.38 -7.08
N LEU A 60 2.17 -18.33 -7.00
CA LEU A 60 2.52 -17.49 -8.14
C LEU A 60 3.38 -18.36 -9.08
N ILE A 61 2.80 -18.77 -10.21
CA ILE A 61 3.50 -19.55 -11.24
C ILE A 61 4.68 -18.72 -11.78
N PRO A 62 5.92 -19.26 -11.82
CA PRO A 62 7.04 -18.63 -12.51
C PRO A 62 6.79 -18.61 -14.02
N SER A 63 7.05 -17.48 -14.68
CA SER A 63 7.04 -17.39 -16.13
C SER A 63 8.08 -18.36 -16.71
N GLN A 64 7.63 -19.39 -17.42
CA GLN A 64 8.49 -20.25 -18.24
C GLN A 64 8.45 -19.74 -19.68
N ASP A 65 9.62 -19.40 -20.20
CA ASP A 65 9.86 -19.16 -21.61
C ASP A 65 9.64 -20.48 -22.37
N ILE A 66 8.69 -20.49 -23.30
CA ILE A 66 8.46 -21.63 -24.21
C ILE A 66 9.28 -21.35 -25.47
N ASP A 67 10.46 -21.96 -25.56
CA ASP A 67 11.17 -22.18 -26.82
C ASP A 67 10.36 -23.20 -27.64
N ASN A 68 9.81 -22.78 -28.77
CA ASN A 68 9.11 -23.67 -29.70
C ASN A 68 9.94 -23.82 -30.99
N PRO A 69 10.53 -24.99 -31.29
CA PRO A 69 11.29 -25.17 -32.52
C PRO A 69 10.33 -25.30 -33.72
N LEU A 70 10.61 -24.50 -34.76
CA LEU A 70 9.89 -24.51 -36.04
C LEU A 70 10.11 -25.83 -36.78
N VAL A 71 9.11 -26.70 -36.82
CA VAL A 71 8.99 -27.77 -37.82
C VAL A 71 8.04 -27.27 -38.91
N VAL A 72 8.57 -27.04 -40.10
CA VAL A 72 7.80 -26.62 -41.29
C VAL A 72 7.45 -27.89 -42.07
N ASP A 73 6.17 -28.27 -42.04
CA ASP A 73 5.62 -29.30 -42.93
C ASP A 73 4.77 -28.58 -44.01
N PRO A 74 5.12 -28.66 -45.31
CA PRO A 74 4.45 -27.93 -46.37
C PRO A 74 3.36 -28.80 -47.02
N SER A 75 2.23 -28.98 -46.34
CA SER A 75 0.98 -29.36 -47.00
C SER A 75 -0.22 -29.12 -46.09
N PHE A 76 -1.00 -28.05 -46.29
CA PHE A 76 -2.44 -28.05 -46.00
C PHE A 76 -3.10 -26.81 -46.60
N GLU A 77 -4.07 -27.06 -47.47
CA GLU A 77 -4.96 -26.09 -48.07
C GLU A 77 -5.88 -25.44 -47.00
N ALA A 78 -6.15 -24.15 -47.18
CA ALA A 78 -7.27 -23.40 -46.61
C ALA A 78 -7.60 -23.61 -45.12
N VAL A 79 -6.70 -23.20 -44.22
CA VAL A 79 -7.10 -22.87 -42.84
C VAL A 79 -7.33 -21.37 -42.77
N THR A 80 -8.61 -20.94 -42.85
CA THR A 80 -8.98 -19.63 -42.33
C THR A 80 -8.49 -19.54 -40.89
N PRO A 81 -7.71 -18.51 -40.50
CA PRO A 81 -7.28 -18.40 -39.11
C PRO A 81 -8.54 -18.37 -38.25
N ILE A 82 -8.68 -19.36 -37.36
CA ILE A 82 -9.62 -19.28 -36.25
C ILE A 82 -9.10 -18.13 -35.39
N VAL A 83 -9.51 -16.91 -35.73
CA VAL A 83 -9.35 -15.77 -34.86
C VAL A 83 -10.30 -16.05 -33.70
N SER A 84 -9.78 -16.69 -32.66
CA SER A 84 -10.48 -16.73 -31.37
C SER A 84 -10.83 -15.27 -31.06
N PRO A 85 -12.11 -14.92 -30.86
CA PRO A 85 -12.45 -13.54 -30.54
C PRO A 85 -11.66 -13.16 -29.30
N SER A 86 -10.74 -12.21 -29.42
CA SER A 86 -10.03 -11.65 -28.28
C SER A 86 -11.08 -10.95 -27.43
N PHE A 87 -11.58 -11.65 -26.42
CA PHE A 87 -12.54 -11.12 -25.45
C PHE A 87 -11.85 -10.00 -24.68
N ASN A 88 -12.09 -8.77 -25.13
CA ASN A 88 -11.53 -7.57 -24.54
C ASN A 88 -12.62 -6.90 -23.69
N LEU A 89 -12.43 -6.78 -22.37
CA LEU A 89 -13.41 -6.09 -21.50
C LEU A 89 -13.67 -4.66 -21.99
N ALA A 90 -12.65 -3.96 -22.49
CA ALA A 90 -12.77 -2.61 -23.03
C ALA A 90 -13.72 -2.56 -24.23
N SER A 91 -13.75 -3.59 -25.08
CA SER A 91 -14.70 -3.64 -26.20
C SER A 91 -16.14 -3.91 -25.74
N LEU A 92 -16.31 -4.48 -24.55
CA LEU A 92 -17.61 -4.77 -23.92
C LEU A 92 -18.13 -3.62 -23.04
N VAL A 93 -17.31 -2.61 -22.70
CA VAL A 93 -17.72 -1.47 -21.88
C VAL A 93 -18.96 -0.80 -22.48
N ASN A 94 -19.03 -0.61 -23.79
CA ASN A 94 -20.18 0.03 -24.44
C ASN A 94 -21.46 -0.81 -24.40
N LYS A 95 -21.36 -2.10 -24.10
CA LYS A 95 -22.47 -3.06 -24.11
C LYS A 95 -22.94 -3.47 -22.71
N SER A 96 -22.11 -3.28 -21.69
CA SER A 96 -22.40 -3.67 -20.30
C SER A 96 -22.64 -2.45 -19.42
N GLU A 97 -23.85 -2.31 -18.88
CA GLU A 97 -24.19 -1.24 -17.94
C GLU A 97 -23.27 -1.26 -16.71
N LEU A 98 -23.00 -2.44 -16.15
CA LEU A 98 -22.06 -2.63 -15.04
C LEU A 98 -20.69 -2.01 -15.35
N LEU A 99 -20.08 -2.34 -16.49
CA LEU A 99 -18.76 -1.83 -16.84
C LEU A 99 -18.77 -0.32 -17.05
N GLN A 100 -19.83 0.26 -17.62
CA GLN A 100 -19.97 1.72 -17.74
C GLN A 100 -20.03 2.39 -16.36
N LEU A 101 -20.76 1.79 -15.42
CA LEU A 101 -20.85 2.30 -14.05
C LEU A 101 -19.51 2.19 -13.32
N MET A 102 -18.78 1.08 -13.49
CA MET A 102 -17.42 0.93 -12.93
C MET A 102 -16.44 1.94 -13.53
N VAL A 103 -16.51 2.20 -14.84
CA VAL A 103 -15.71 3.26 -15.48
C VAL A 103 -16.07 4.64 -14.93
N LYS A 104 -17.37 4.94 -14.74
CA LYS A 104 -17.83 6.20 -14.10
C LYS A 104 -17.31 6.35 -12.67
N LEU A 105 -17.18 5.24 -11.93
CA LEU A 105 -16.56 5.20 -10.59
C LEU A 105 -15.03 5.39 -10.63
N GLY A 106 -14.42 5.37 -11.81
CA GLY A 106 -12.98 5.55 -12.02
C GLY A 106 -12.18 4.24 -11.96
N VAL A 107 -12.83 3.09 -12.14
CA VAL A 107 -12.16 1.79 -12.22
C VAL A 107 -11.41 1.68 -13.55
N SER A 108 -10.14 1.27 -13.50
CA SER A 108 -9.33 1.01 -14.68
C SER A 108 -9.57 -0.42 -15.19
N ILE A 109 -10.55 -0.59 -16.09
CA ILE A 109 -10.92 -1.90 -16.67
C ILE A 109 -9.73 -2.62 -17.32
N HIS A 110 -8.81 -1.87 -17.93
CA HIS A 110 -7.57 -2.45 -18.46
C HIS A 110 -6.72 -3.20 -17.40
N GLN A 111 -6.73 -2.77 -16.13
CA GLN A 111 -6.04 -3.51 -15.06
C GLN A 111 -6.80 -4.75 -14.60
N TRP A 112 -8.09 -4.87 -14.92
CA TRP A 112 -8.87 -6.08 -14.72
C TRP A 112 -8.63 -7.08 -15.84
N GLU A 113 -8.52 -6.63 -17.10
CA GLU A 113 -8.17 -7.49 -18.25
C GLU A 113 -6.86 -8.24 -18.07
N ARG A 114 -5.87 -7.58 -17.46
CA ARG A 114 -4.58 -8.21 -17.12
C ARG A 114 -4.70 -9.38 -16.12
N LYS A 115 -5.86 -9.55 -15.48
CA LYS A 115 -6.19 -10.66 -14.59
C LYS A 115 -7.21 -11.54 -15.30
N THR A 116 -6.73 -12.57 -16.00
CA THR A 116 -7.53 -13.42 -16.88
C THR A 116 -8.71 -14.08 -16.16
N ASP A 117 -8.56 -14.38 -14.88
CA ASP A 117 -9.58 -14.95 -14.00
C ASP A 117 -10.68 -13.97 -13.60
N VAL A 118 -10.49 -12.66 -13.75
CA VAL A 118 -11.48 -11.63 -13.36
C VAL A 118 -12.62 -11.53 -14.37
N HIS A 119 -12.32 -11.74 -15.65
CA HIS A 119 -13.27 -11.50 -16.73
C HIS A 119 -14.60 -12.27 -16.60
N PRO A 120 -14.61 -13.61 -16.37
CA PRO A 120 -15.84 -14.40 -16.50
C PRO A 120 -16.89 -14.06 -15.44
N TRP A 121 -16.46 -13.90 -14.18
CA TRP A 121 -17.40 -13.68 -13.07
C TRP A 121 -17.81 -12.22 -12.92
N VAL A 122 -16.95 -11.25 -13.30
CA VAL A 122 -17.34 -9.83 -13.26
C VAL A 122 -18.52 -9.56 -14.19
N MET A 123 -18.55 -10.18 -15.36
CA MET A 123 -19.63 -10.00 -16.33
C MET A 123 -20.98 -10.56 -15.86
N ALA A 124 -20.98 -11.46 -14.86
CA ALA A 124 -22.17 -12.05 -14.28
C ALA A 124 -22.76 -11.22 -13.11
N LEU A 125 -22.07 -10.17 -12.65
CA LEU A 125 -22.50 -9.36 -11.53
C LEU A 125 -23.61 -8.37 -11.93
N ASP A 126 -24.52 -8.12 -11.01
CA ASP A 126 -25.45 -7.00 -11.05
C ASP A 126 -24.94 -5.84 -10.20
N PHE A 127 -25.00 -4.61 -10.74
CA PHE A 127 -24.45 -3.46 -10.02
C PHE A 127 -25.20 -3.16 -8.72
N LYS A 128 -26.54 -3.22 -8.72
CA LYS A 128 -27.36 -2.84 -7.56
C LYS A 128 -27.30 -3.92 -6.47
N LYS A 129 -27.30 -5.18 -6.88
CA LYS A 129 -27.31 -6.33 -5.98
C LYS A 129 -25.92 -6.63 -5.41
N ASP A 130 -24.89 -6.63 -6.26
CA ASP A 130 -23.59 -7.18 -5.87
C ASP A 130 -22.54 -6.09 -5.60
N VAL A 131 -22.56 -4.97 -6.33
CA VAL A 131 -21.53 -3.93 -6.22
C VAL A 131 -21.92 -2.82 -5.25
N GLN A 132 -23.14 -2.30 -5.35
CA GLN A 132 -23.63 -1.17 -4.56
C GLN A 132 -23.55 -1.41 -3.04
N PRO A 133 -23.90 -2.59 -2.49
CA PRO A 133 -23.77 -2.83 -1.05
C PRO A 133 -22.31 -2.76 -0.57
N ILE A 134 -21.36 -3.22 -1.38
CA ILE A 134 -19.92 -3.16 -1.06
C ILE A 134 -19.43 -1.72 -1.12
N ILE A 135 -19.90 -0.92 -2.08
CA ILE A 135 -19.60 0.51 -2.12
C ILE A 135 -20.10 1.19 -0.84
N GLN A 136 -21.35 0.93 -0.44
CA GLN A 136 -21.93 1.53 0.75
C GLN A 136 -21.14 1.15 2.00
N PHE A 137 -20.83 -0.14 2.16
CA PHE A 137 -19.97 -0.63 3.24
C PHE A 137 -18.62 0.10 3.29
N LEU A 138 -17.91 0.25 2.16
CA LEU A 138 -16.62 0.92 2.12
C LEU A 138 -16.73 2.40 2.52
N VAL A 139 -17.77 3.09 2.05
CA VAL A 139 -18.05 4.48 2.39
C VAL A 139 -18.36 4.62 3.89
N ASP A 140 -19.15 3.72 4.46
CA ASP A 140 -19.51 3.70 5.87
C ASP A 140 -18.28 3.43 6.76
N LYS A 141 -17.31 2.64 6.29
CA LYS A 141 -16.00 2.47 6.94
C LYS A 141 -15.01 3.61 6.65
N GLY A 142 -15.47 4.69 6.00
CA GLY A 142 -14.72 5.93 5.80
C GLY A 142 -13.76 5.89 4.61
N VAL A 143 -13.92 4.99 3.65
CA VAL A 143 -13.19 5.06 2.38
C VAL A 143 -13.77 6.19 1.53
N ALA A 144 -12.92 7.16 1.18
CA ALA A 144 -13.36 8.31 0.41
C ALA A 144 -13.90 7.88 -0.96
N SER A 145 -15.04 8.44 -1.37
CA SER A 145 -15.70 8.14 -2.65
C SER A 145 -14.77 8.28 -3.86
N GLU A 146 -13.85 9.24 -3.82
CA GLU A 146 -12.85 9.49 -4.86
C GLU A 146 -11.75 8.42 -4.95
N SER A 147 -11.56 7.63 -3.89
CA SER A 147 -10.61 6.51 -3.84
C SER A 147 -11.23 5.18 -4.29
N LEU A 148 -12.55 5.08 -4.39
CA LEU A 148 -13.25 3.82 -4.74
C LEU A 148 -12.81 3.27 -6.10
N GLY A 149 -12.66 4.12 -7.11
CA GLY A 149 -12.15 3.70 -8.42
C GLY A 149 -10.78 3.04 -8.31
N HIS A 150 -9.86 3.61 -7.53
CA HIS A 150 -8.56 3.01 -7.25
C HIS A 150 -8.68 1.70 -6.46
N PHE A 151 -9.56 1.68 -5.45
CA PHE A 151 -9.81 0.52 -4.60
C PHE A 151 -10.21 -0.71 -5.44
N PHE A 152 -11.28 -0.60 -6.23
CA PHE A 152 -11.76 -1.70 -7.09
C PHE A 152 -10.80 -2.03 -8.22
N THR A 153 -10.07 -1.04 -8.76
CA THR A 153 -9.00 -1.30 -9.73
C THR A 153 -7.94 -2.25 -9.17
N LYS A 154 -7.54 -2.02 -7.92
CA LYS A 154 -6.52 -2.85 -7.24
C LYS A 154 -7.08 -4.16 -6.70
N ASN A 155 -8.31 -4.15 -6.18
CA ASN A 155 -8.96 -5.33 -5.60
C ASN A 155 -10.36 -5.55 -6.20
N PRO A 156 -10.47 -6.19 -7.38
CA PRO A 156 -11.76 -6.64 -7.89
C PRO A 156 -12.36 -7.76 -7.04
N TYR A 157 -11.54 -8.60 -6.40
CA TYR A 157 -11.96 -9.80 -5.68
C TYR A 157 -12.82 -9.51 -4.45
N ILE A 158 -12.81 -8.28 -3.93
CA ILE A 158 -13.72 -7.86 -2.88
C ILE A 158 -15.19 -8.10 -3.25
N LEU A 159 -15.52 -8.04 -4.55
CA LEU A 159 -16.87 -8.25 -5.08
C LEU A 159 -17.39 -9.69 -4.93
N LYS A 160 -16.50 -10.63 -4.58
CA LYS A 160 -16.89 -12.02 -4.24
C LYS A 160 -17.20 -12.22 -2.75
N SER A 161 -16.95 -11.20 -1.91
CA SER A 161 -17.14 -11.30 -0.47
C SER A 161 -18.56 -10.92 -0.08
N SER A 162 -19.14 -11.61 0.90
CA SER A 162 -20.40 -11.21 1.52
C SER A 162 -20.21 -9.97 2.41
N ILE A 163 -21.25 -9.16 2.59
CA ILE A 163 -21.19 -8.00 3.50
C ILE A 163 -20.93 -8.44 4.95
N GLU A 164 -21.49 -9.57 5.36
CA GLU A 164 -21.29 -10.16 6.69
C GLU A 164 -19.80 -10.44 6.95
N ASP A 165 -19.10 -11.08 6.00
CA ASP A 165 -17.67 -11.34 6.10
C ASP A 165 -16.86 -10.05 6.21
N LEU A 166 -17.20 -9.04 5.40
CA LEU A 166 -16.52 -7.76 5.40
C LEU A 166 -16.71 -7.02 6.73
N GLU A 167 -17.90 -7.08 7.31
CA GLU A 167 -18.19 -6.54 8.64
C GLU A 167 -17.40 -7.27 9.73
N ILE A 168 -17.33 -8.60 9.71
CA ILE A 168 -16.52 -9.38 10.65
C ILE A 168 -15.03 -8.95 10.58
N ARG A 169 -14.49 -8.83 9.36
CA ARG A 169 -13.08 -8.43 9.12
C ARG A 169 -12.81 -7.00 9.58
N ALA A 170 -13.75 -6.08 9.39
CA ALA A 170 -13.63 -4.70 9.87
C ALA A 170 -13.78 -4.59 11.39
N ASN A 171 -14.74 -5.30 11.98
CA ASN A 171 -15.01 -5.29 13.42
C ASN A 171 -13.90 -5.92 14.25
N TYR A 172 -13.13 -6.85 13.67
CA TYR A 172 -11.89 -7.32 14.26
C TYR A 172 -10.89 -6.17 14.53
N LEU A 173 -10.77 -5.16 13.65
CA LEU A 173 -9.87 -4.04 13.90
C LEU A 173 -10.34 -3.21 15.11
N HIS A 174 -11.66 -3.03 15.26
CA HIS A 174 -12.22 -2.39 16.45
C HIS A 174 -11.90 -3.18 17.73
N SER A 175 -12.02 -4.51 17.71
CA SER A 175 -11.68 -5.35 18.88
C SER A 175 -10.20 -5.27 19.27
N LYS A 176 -9.31 -4.94 18.31
CA LYS A 176 -7.88 -4.67 18.53
C LYS A 176 -7.55 -3.20 18.80
N LYS A 177 -8.56 -2.38 19.12
CA LYS A 177 -8.44 -0.97 19.50
C LYS A 177 -7.90 -0.06 18.38
N PHE A 178 -8.10 -0.42 17.12
CA PHE A 178 -7.95 0.56 16.04
C PHE A 178 -9.15 1.51 16.07
N ASN A 179 -8.88 2.81 16.07
CA ASN A 179 -9.95 3.80 15.99
C ASN A 179 -10.50 3.91 14.54
N PRO A 180 -11.68 4.54 14.34
CA PRO A 180 -12.29 4.65 13.03
C PRO A 180 -11.39 5.30 11.97
N GLU A 181 -10.60 6.32 12.33
CA GLU A 181 -9.69 7.02 11.41
C GLU A 181 -8.55 6.11 10.93
N MET A 182 -8.00 5.30 11.84
CA MET A 182 -6.99 4.30 11.53
C MET A 182 -7.54 3.24 10.58
N ILE A 183 -8.75 2.74 10.85
CA ILE A 183 -9.43 1.75 10.01
C ILE A 183 -9.67 2.32 8.61
N SER A 184 -10.29 3.50 8.50
CA SER A 184 -10.50 4.19 7.23
C SER A 184 -9.19 4.33 6.44
N ARG A 185 -8.10 4.72 7.11
CA ARG A 185 -6.79 4.86 6.48
C ARG A 185 -6.20 3.52 6.01
N ILE A 186 -6.31 2.47 6.81
CA ILE A 186 -5.84 1.11 6.47
C ILE A 186 -6.55 0.63 5.22
N LEU A 187 -7.90 0.70 5.21
CA LEU A 187 -8.73 0.24 4.10
C LEU A 187 -8.52 1.06 2.83
N SER A 188 -8.41 2.39 2.96
CA SER A 188 -8.18 3.29 1.82
C SER A 188 -6.82 3.05 1.15
N ARG A 189 -5.78 2.71 1.92
CA ARG A 189 -4.41 2.54 1.41
C ARG A 189 -4.04 1.11 1.04
N ASN A 190 -4.76 0.13 1.56
CA ASN A 190 -4.56 -1.27 1.25
C ASN A 190 -5.89 -1.95 0.90
N PRO A 191 -6.32 -1.84 -0.37
CA PRO A 191 -7.58 -2.44 -0.83
C PRO A 191 -7.66 -3.96 -0.62
N HIS A 192 -6.51 -4.63 -0.47
CA HIS A 192 -6.43 -6.09 -0.28
C HIS A 192 -6.63 -6.51 1.18
N TRP A 193 -6.62 -5.58 2.14
CA TRP A 193 -6.70 -5.90 3.57
C TRP A 193 -7.92 -6.78 3.90
N LEU A 194 -9.08 -6.43 3.36
CA LEU A 194 -10.34 -7.13 3.61
C LEU A 194 -10.44 -8.49 2.93
N LEU A 195 -9.43 -8.96 2.19
CA LEU A 195 -9.39 -10.34 1.70
C LEU A 195 -8.82 -11.32 2.75
N PHE A 196 -8.25 -10.81 3.84
CA PHE A 196 -7.66 -11.63 4.88
C PHE A 196 -8.69 -11.92 5.98
N SER A 197 -8.67 -13.16 6.49
CA SER A 197 -9.45 -13.52 7.68
C SER A 197 -8.91 -12.79 8.93
N PRO A 198 -9.76 -12.59 9.95
CA PRO A 198 -9.34 -12.01 11.23
C PRO A 198 -8.15 -12.75 11.85
N GLU A 199 -8.16 -14.08 11.85
CA GLU A 199 -7.08 -14.93 12.35
C GLU A 199 -5.77 -14.67 11.60
N ARG A 200 -5.81 -14.58 10.27
CA ARG A 200 -4.61 -14.34 9.47
C ARG A 200 -4.03 -12.96 9.76
N ILE A 201 -4.87 -11.94 9.92
CA ILE A 201 -4.42 -10.61 10.34
C ILE A 201 -3.84 -10.65 11.76
N ASP A 202 -4.46 -11.35 12.69
CA ASP A 202 -3.99 -11.48 14.07
C ASP A 202 -2.59 -12.08 14.15
N ASN A 203 -2.37 -13.20 13.45
CA ASN A 203 -1.07 -13.85 13.35
C ASN A 203 -0.01 -12.92 12.75
N ARG A 204 -0.37 -12.12 11.75
CA ARG A 204 0.53 -11.17 11.08
C ARG A 204 0.86 -9.96 11.97
N LEU A 205 -0.12 -9.43 12.68
CA LEU A 205 0.10 -8.37 13.67
C LEU A 205 0.99 -8.87 14.81
N GLY A 206 0.73 -10.08 15.33
CA GLY A 206 1.53 -10.73 16.35
C GLY A 206 2.97 -10.97 15.89
N PHE A 207 3.16 -11.43 14.65
CA PHE A 207 4.48 -11.59 14.04
C PHE A 207 5.26 -10.27 14.00
N VAL A 208 4.65 -9.18 13.50
CA VAL A 208 5.30 -7.86 13.46
C VAL A 208 5.59 -7.36 14.88
N GLN A 209 4.66 -7.56 15.81
CA GLN A 209 4.85 -7.17 17.19
C GLN A 209 6.06 -7.85 17.84
N GLN A 210 6.16 -9.18 17.69
CA GLN A 210 7.23 -9.98 18.28
C GLN A 210 8.57 -9.71 17.61
N THR A 211 8.60 -9.61 16.29
CA THR A 211 9.85 -9.41 15.51
C THR A 211 10.55 -8.11 15.85
N PHE A 212 9.79 -7.05 16.14
CA PHE A 212 10.32 -5.71 16.39
C PHE A 212 10.12 -5.23 17.82
N HIS A 213 9.70 -6.10 18.74
CA HIS A 213 9.41 -5.79 20.14
C HIS A 213 8.54 -4.53 20.31
N LEU A 214 7.43 -4.49 19.58
CA LEU A 214 6.50 -3.36 19.59
C LEU A 214 5.47 -3.48 20.72
N THR A 215 5.08 -2.34 21.28
CA THR A 215 3.88 -2.21 22.10
C THR A 215 2.62 -2.29 21.22
N GLY A 216 1.46 -2.51 21.83
CA GLY A 216 0.20 -2.55 21.08
C GLY A 216 -0.09 -1.24 20.32
N ASP A 217 0.24 -0.08 20.90
CA ASP A 217 0.09 1.22 20.23
C ASP A 217 1.04 1.37 19.03
N GLU A 218 2.29 0.94 19.18
CA GLU A 218 3.28 0.95 18.10
C GLU A 218 2.88 0.05 16.93
N VAL A 219 2.36 -1.16 17.20
CA VAL A 219 1.83 -2.06 16.16
C VAL A 219 0.71 -1.37 15.38
N ARG A 220 -0.25 -0.75 16.09
CA ARG A 220 -1.34 -0.03 15.45
C ARG A 220 -0.84 1.16 14.63
N ALA A 221 0.14 1.89 15.13
CA ALA A 221 0.75 3.02 14.42
C ALA A 221 1.46 2.57 13.13
N VAL A 222 2.25 1.50 13.18
CA VAL A 222 2.93 0.92 12.01
C VAL A 222 1.92 0.40 10.98
N ALA A 223 0.96 -0.41 11.42
CA ALA A 223 -0.09 -0.96 10.55
C ALA A 223 -0.95 0.14 9.89
N THR A 224 -1.19 1.25 10.59
CA THR A 224 -1.91 2.40 10.03
C THR A 224 -1.07 3.22 9.05
N LYS A 225 0.24 3.34 9.31
CA LYS A 225 1.16 4.11 8.49
C LYS A 225 1.46 3.41 7.16
N GLU A 226 1.67 2.10 7.21
CA GLU A 226 1.97 1.24 6.06
C GLU A 226 1.28 -0.13 6.23
N SER A 227 -0.03 -0.18 5.95
CA SER A 227 -0.85 -1.39 6.11
C SER A 227 -0.42 -2.56 5.23
N ARG A 228 0.30 -2.29 4.14
CA ARG A 228 0.87 -3.34 3.29
C ARG A 228 1.93 -4.18 4.00
N LEU A 229 2.58 -3.64 5.04
CA LEU A 229 3.54 -4.39 5.86
C LEU A 229 2.88 -5.59 6.54
N ILE A 230 1.60 -5.47 6.91
CA ILE A 230 0.90 -6.58 7.57
C ILE A 230 0.51 -7.64 6.54
N THR A 231 0.06 -7.23 5.36
CA THR A 231 -0.45 -8.14 4.31
C THR A 231 0.63 -8.71 3.39
N SER A 232 1.87 -8.21 3.43
CA SER A 232 2.98 -8.70 2.60
C SER A 232 3.54 -10.05 3.07
N SER A 233 4.46 -10.64 2.30
CA SER A 233 5.17 -11.85 2.71
C SER A 233 5.90 -11.64 4.03
N LEU A 234 5.68 -12.52 5.01
CA LEU A 234 6.39 -12.48 6.29
C LEU A 234 7.86 -12.87 6.13
N GLN A 235 8.18 -13.70 5.14
CA GLN A 235 9.56 -14.08 4.81
C GLN A 235 10.34 -12.87 4.30
N ASP A 236 9.74 -12.05 3.44
CA ASP A 236 10.39 -10.84 2.91
C ASP A 236 10.69 -9.85 4.05
N ILE A 237 9.78 -9.72 5.02
CA ILE A 237 9.98 -8.89 6.21
C ILE A 237 11.15 -9.41 7.05
N LYS A 238 11.22 -10.73 7.27
CA LYS A 238 12.35 -11.37 7.98
C LYS A 238 13.68 -11.14 7.26
N LEU A 239 13.69 -11.34 5.94
CA LEU A 239 14.88 -11.17 5.10
C LEU A 239 15.36 -9.72 5.09
N MET A 240 14.43 -8.76 5.04
CA MET A 240 14.79 -7.35 5.15
C MET A 240 15.31 -7.01 6.55
N ASN A 241 14.68 -7.54 7.61
CA ASN A 241 15.14 -7.33 8.98
C ASN A 241 16.57 -7.86 9.19
N PHE A 242 16.88 -9.03 8.62
CA PHE A 242 18.24 -9.57 8.57
C PHE A 242 19.19 -8.61 7.85
N GLY A 243 18.79 -8.07 6.70
CA GLY A 243 19.60 -7.08 5.97
C GLY A 243 19.90 -5.82 6.79
N PHE A 244 18.91 -5.30 7.53
CA PHE A 244 19.14 -4.15 8.41
C PHE A 244 20.16 -4.44 9.51
N LYS A 245 20.11 -5.64 10.08
CA LYS A 245 20.98 -6.00 11.19
C LYS A 245 22.38 -6.40 10.73
N GLU A 246 22.46 -7.37 9.82
CA GLU A 246 23.72 -8.04 9.49
C GLU A 246 24.46 -7.39 8.31
N GLU A 247 23.75 -6.77 7.35
CA GLU A 247 24.38 -6.11 6.19
C GLU A 247 24.53 -4.60 6.39
N MET A 248 23.58 -3.95 7.05
CA MET A 248 23.62 -2.51 7.33
C MET A 248 24.09 -2.17 8.76
N GLY A 249 24.25 -3.17 9.63
CA GLY A 249 24.83 -2.98 10.97
C GLY A 249 23.97 -2.17 11.95
N PHE A 250 22.66 -2.08 11.75
CA PHE A 250 21.78 -1.39 12.72
C PHE A 250 21.51 -2.29 13.93
N GLU A 251 21.53 -1.70 15.12
CA GLU A 251 21.13 -2.38 16.35
C GLU A 251 19.61 -2.55 16.43
N ALA A 252 19.15 -3.51 17.24
CA ALA A 252 17.72 -3.82 17.37
C ALA A 252 16.85 -2.58 17.75
N HIS A 253 17.36 -1.71 18.62
CA HIS A 253 16.65 -0.49 19.02
C HIS A 253 16.54 0.51 17.85
N GLN A 254 17.60 0.63 17.04
CA GLN A 254 17.64 1.49 15.85
C GLN A 254 16.73 0.97 14.75
N ILE A 255 16.68 -0.36 14.55
CA ILE A 255 15.76 -1.01 13.61
C ILE A 255 14.31 -0.71 13.99
N LYS A 256 13.97 -0.81 15.29
CA LYS A 256 12.64 -0.44 15.78
C LYS A 256 12.33 1.03 15.48
N GLU A 257 13.25 1.94 15.76
CA GLU A 257 13.08 3.37 15.48
C GLU A 257 12.88 3.64 13.98
N LEU A 258 13.68 3.02 13.11
CA LEU A 258 13.52 3.09 11.65
C LEU A 258 12.17 2.58 11.19
N LEU A 259 11.67 1.47 11.78
CA LEU A 259 10.37 0.91 11.44
C LEU A 259 9.24 1.88 11.78
N LEU A 260 9.26 2.45 12.98
CA LEU A 260 8.27 3.43 13.43
C LEU A 260 8.32 4.70 12.55
N ALA A 261 9.53 5.15 12.19
CA ALA A 261 9.75 6.34 11.39
C ALA A 261 9.40 6.14 9.90
N LYS A 262 9.73 4.99 9.31
CA LYS A 262 9.60 4.74 7.86
C LYS A 262 9.36 3.25 7.53
N PRO A 263 8.17 2.69 7.84
CA PRO A 263 7.92 1.25 7.64
C PRO A 263 7.98 0.78 6.19
N LYS A 264 7.80 1.70 5.22
CA LYS A 264 7.96 1.43 3.79
C LYS A 264 9.31 0.79 3.43
N LEU A 265 10.36 1.01 4.22
CA LEU A 265 11.67 0.41 3.99
C LEU A 265 11.61 -1.13 3.95
N TRP A 266 10.71 -1.75 4.71
CA TRP A 266 10.49 -3.20 4.72
C TRP A 266 9.75 -3.76 3.51
N LEU A 267 9.27 -2.89 2.63
CA LEU A 267 8.57 -3.25 1.40
C LEU A 267 9.37 -2.92 0.15
N MET A 268 10.61 -2.46 0.32
CA MET A 268 11.52 -2.17 -0.78
C MET A 268 12.27 -3.43 -1.22
N ASN A 269 12.90 -3.36 -2.40
CA ASN A 269 13.86 -4.39 -2.78
C ASN A 269 15.09 -4.32 -1.87
N LYS A 270 15.47 -5.45 -1.28
CA LYS A 270 16.59 -5.55 -0.32
C LYS A 270 17.92 -5.12 -0.93
N SER A 271 18.33 -5.72 -2.04
CA SER A 271 19.62 -5.41 -2.70
C SER A 271 19.71 -3.91 -3.02
N MET A 272 18.66 -3.34 -3.64
CA MET A 272 18.65 -1.90 -3.93
C MET A 272 18.66 -1.00 -2.69
N LEU A 273 18.23 -1.49 -1.52
CA LEU A 273 18.27 -0.76 -0.27
C LEU A 273 19.66 -0.85 0.38
N VAL A 274 20.27 -2.03 0.35
CA VAL A 274 21.63 -2.28 0.85
C VAL A 274 22.65 -1.48 0.04
N ASP A 275 22.58 -1.50 -1.29
CA ASP A 275 23.47 -0.70 -2.16
C ASP A 275 23.34 0.80 -1.88
N ARG A 276 22.13 1.25 -1.54
CA ARG A 276 21.88 2.65 -1.20
C ARG A 276 22.43 2.99 0.18
N PHE A 277 22.27 2.10 1.15
CA PHE A 277 22.88 2.24 2.47
C PHE A 277 24.40 2.30 2.34
N ASP A 278 25.01 1.40 1.57
CA ASP A 278 26.45 1.37 1.31
C ASP A 278 26.94 2.71 0.77
N TYR A 279 26.29 3.26 -0.26
CA TYR A 279 26.65 4.58 -0.77
C TYR A 279 26.52 5.69 0.28
N LEU A 280 25.43 5.69 1.06
CA LEU A 280 25.22 6.71 2.10
C LEU A 280 26.24 6.62 3.23
N HIS A 281 26.53 5.40 3.69
CA HIS A 281 27.38 5.16 4.85
C HIS A 281 28.87 5.19 4.46
N ASN A 282 29.25 4.42 3.45
CA ASN A 282 30.64 4.23 3.07
C ASN A 282 31.15 5.32 2.12
N THR A 283 30.33 5.83 1.19
CA THR A 283 30.74 6.92 0.28
C THR A 283 30.46 8.30 0.90
N MET A 284 29.23 8.57 1.32
CA MET A 284 28.83 9.88 1.83
C MET A 284 29.18 10.10 3.31
N LYS A 285 29.72 9.08 4.00
CA LYS A 285 30.17 9.11 5.40
C LYS A 285 29.06 9.50 6.38
N MET A 286 27.81 9.13 6.10
CA MET A 286 26.70 9.30 7.04
C MET A 286 26.70 8.18 8.07
N ASP A 287 26.78 8.54 9.35
CA ASP A 287 26.64 7.58 10.45
C ASP A 287 25.19 7.09 10.62
N HIS A 288 25.02 6.02 11.40
CA HIS A 288 23.70 5.44 11.69
C HIS A 288 22.76 6.45 12.36
N GLU A 289 23.28 7.33 13.22
CA GLU A 289 22.49 8.37 13.89
C GLU A 289 21.90 9.36 12.87
N THR A 290 22.68 9.78 11.87
CA THR A 290 22.20 10.65 10.78
C THR A 290 21.13 9.95 9.97
N LEU A 291 21.28 8.65 9.69
CA LEU A 291 20.30 7.86 8.93
C LEU A 291 19.00 7.63 9.72
N LEU A 292 19.08 7.48 11.05
CA LEU A 292 17.92 7.43 11.95
C LEU A 292 17.16 8.75 11.98
N ARG A 293 17.89 9.87 11.99
CA ARG A 293 17.30 11.22 11.93
C ARG A 293 16.63 11.50 10.59
N PHE A 294 17.17 10.95 9.49
CA PHE A 294 16.70 11.19 8.12
C PHE A 294 16.42 9.90 7.32
N PRO A 295 15.51 9.03 7.78
CA PRO A 295 15.29 7.70 7.20
C PRO A 295 14.67 7.77 5.80
N ALA A 296 14.12 8.93 5.42
CA ALA A 296 13.61 9.16 4.07
C ALA A 296 14.72 9.11 3.01
N VAL A 297 15.99 9.34 3.36
CA VAL A 297 17.12 9.31 2.42
C VAL A 297 17.32 7.92 1.84
N LEU A 298 17.09 6.88 2.65
CA LEU A 298 17.10 5.47 2.23
C LEU A 298 16.00 5.13 1.21
N THR A 299 15.02 6.02 0.99
CA THR A 299 13.96 5.83 -0.02
C THR A 299 14.21 6.56 -1.34
N CYS A 300 15.28 7.37 -1.44
CA CYS A 300 15.58 8.14 -2.65
C CYS A 300 16.06 7.24 -3.80
N ARG A 301 15.74 7.57 -5.05
CA ARG A 301 16.28 6.82 -6.20
C ARG A 301 17.81 6.95 -6.23
N GLY A 302 18.50 5.84 -6.48
CA GLY A 302 19.97 5.75 -6.40
C GLY A 302 20.66 6.76 -7.32
N PHE A 303 20.32 6.77 -8.62
CA PHE A 303 20.94 7.69 -9.59
C PHE A 303 20.84 9.16 -9.15
N ARG A 304 19.66 9.59 -8.68
CA ARG A 304 19.42 10.97 -8.25
C ARG A 304 20.24 11.33 -7.01
N LEU A 305 20.34 10.39 -6.06
CA LEU A 305 21.16 10.58 -4.86
C LEU A 305 22.64 10.75 -5.26
N LYS A 306 23.14 9.85 -6.14
CA LYS A 306 24.53 9.86 -6.61
C LYS A 306 24.87 11.15 -7.36
N GLN A 307 24.09 11.51 -8.38
CA GLN A 307 24.28 12.73 -9.17
C GLN A 307 24.37 13.99 -8.30
N ARG A 308 23.43 14.13 -7.34
CA ARG A 308 23.40 15.29 -6.47
C ARG A 308 24.56 15.29 -5.46
N HIS A 309 24.93 14.13 -4.91
CA HIS A 309 26.09 14.02 -4.03
C HIS A 309 27.39 14.37 -4.76
N GLU A 310 27.63 13.75 -5.92
CA GLU A 310 28.84 13.91 -6.71
C GLU A 310 28.98 15.33 -7.23
N PHE A 311 27.87 16.00 -7.60
CA PHE A 311 27.91 17.40 -7.94
C PHE A 311 28.29 18.29 -6.75
N LEU A 312 27.79 18.00 -5.55
CA LEU A 312 28.24 18.71 -4.35
C LEU A 312 29.72 18.43 -4.04
N CYS A 313 30.21 17.23 -4.30
CA CYS A 313 31.64 16.91 -4.17
C CYS A 313 32.48 17.72 -5.17
N HIS A 314 32.05 17.78 -6.44
CA HIS A 314 32.69 18.60 -7.49
C HIS A 314 32.79 20.07 -7.08
N LEU A 315 31.73 20.62 -6.47
CA LEU A 315 31.70 21.99 -5.97
C LEU A 315 32.39 22.17 -4.60
N LYS A 316 32.91 21.11 -3.98
CA LYS A 316 33.48 21.09 -2.61
C LYS A 316 32.49 21.58 -1.55
N ARG A 317 31.23 21.18 -1.68
CA ARG A 317 30.09 21.55 -0.82
C ARG A 317 29.35 20.34 -0.23
N ALA A 318 29.86 19.13 -0.42
CA ALA A 318 29.34 17.93 0.23
C ALA A 318 29.74 17.94 1.72
N GLN A 319 28.91 18.55 2.55
CA GLN A 319 29.07 18.59 4.01
C GLN A 319 27.75 18.20 4.67
N TYR A 320 27.72 17.05 5.33
CA TYR A 320 26.51 16.47 5.96
C TYR A 320 26.56 16.46 7.49
N ASP A 321 27.63 16.96 8.10
CA ASP A 321 27.72 17.17 9.55
C ASP A 321 27.06 18.50 9.94
N PRO A 322 26.00 18.49 10.77
CA PRO A 322 25.33 19.71 11.22
C PRO A 322 26.21 20.62 12.08
N LYS A 323 27.34 20.13 12.62
CA LYS A 323 28.27 20.91 13.43
C LYS A 323 29.27 21.72 12.59
N LEU A 324 29.36 21.46 11.30
CA LEU A 324 30.34 22.09 10.40
C LEU A 324 29.69 23.18 9.52
N PRO A 325 30.45 24.22 9.14
CA PRO A 325 29.93 25.28 8.28
C PRO A 325 29.53 24.75 6.91
N ARG A 326 28.54 25.39 6.28
CA ARG A 326 27.96 24.99 4.99
C ARG A 326 27.30 23.61 5.01
N TYR A 327 26.78 23.19 6.17
CA TYR A 327 25.93 22.01 6.32
C TYR A 327 24.82 21.97 5.26
N VAL A 328 24.72 20.82 4.61
CA VAL A 328 23.63 20.45 3.71
C VAL A 328 22.84 19.34 4.38
N SER A 329 21.55 19.59 4.65
CA SER A 329 20.72 18.55 5.24
C SER A 329 20.53 17.38 4.26
N PRO A 330 20.66 16.12 4.69
CA PRO A 330 20.36 14.96 3.84
C PRO A 330 18.94 15.00 3.24
N LEU A 331 17.98 15.64 3.92
CA LEU A 331 16.63 15.85 3.36
C LEU A 331 16.61 16.80 2.17
N GLN A 332 17.45 17.84 2.15
CA GLN A 332 17.54 18.78 1.02
C GLN A 332 18.12 18.11 -0.21
N LEU A 333 18.96 17.09 -0.02
CA LEU A 333 19.53 16.32 -1.13
C LEU A 333 18.45 15.52 -1.88
N ILE A 334 17.43 15.02 -1.18
CA ILE A 334 16.43 14.13 -1.77
C ILE A 334 15.13 14.84 -2.16
N ARG A 335 14.86 16.03 -1.61
CA ARG A 335 13.64 16.81 -1.87
C ARG A 335 13.73 17.66 -3.15
N ASP A 336 12.58 18.18 -3.57
CA ASP A 336 12.41 19.20 -4.61
C ASP A 336 12.92 18.85 -6.02
N SER A 337 12.81 19.78 -6.96
CA SER A 337 13.29 19.61 -8.33
C SER A 337 14.82 19.74 -8.42
N ASP A 338 15.41 19.28 -9.52
CA ASP A 338 16.85 19.45 -9.76
C ASP A 338 17.21 20.93 -9.93
N ALA A 339 16.32 21.76 -10.48
CA ALA A 339 16.49 23.21 -10.52
C ALA A 339 16.59 23.83 -9.12
N HIS A 340 15.70 23.44 -8.21
CA HIS A 340 15.74 23.93 -6.84
C HIS A 340 17.02 23.47 -6.13
N PHE A 341 17.40 22.20 -6.30
CA PHE A 341 18.66 21.67 -5.78
C PHE A 341 19.87 22.46 -6.31
N ALA A 342 19.99 22.63 -7.62
CA ALA A 342 21.14 23.30 -8.25
C ALA A 342 21.30 24.74 -7.73
N VAL A 343 20.22 25.52 -7.73
CA VAL A 343 20.25 26.94 -7.38
C VAL A 343 20.38 27.16 -5.87
N HIS A 344 19.54 26.51 -5.06
CA HIS A 344 19.43 26.85 -3.65
C HIS A 344 20.31 26.00 -2.75
N ILE A 345 20.55 24.74 -3.12
CA ILE A 345 21.37 23.82 -2.32
C ILE A 345 22.80 23.84 -2.82
N ALA A 346 23.01 23.58 -4.12
CA ALA A 346 24.31 23.53 -4.78
C ALA A 346 24.88 24.91 -5.17
N ARG A 347 24.09 25.99 -5.03
CA ARG A 347 24.53 27.40 -5.27
C ARG A 347 25.22 27.55 -6.63
N SER A 348 24.66 26.89 -7.63
CA SER A 348 25.14 26.80 -9.01
C SER A 348 23.94 26.89 -9.96
N SER A 349 24.16 26.86 -11.27
CA SER A 349 23.06 26.89 -12.24
C SER A 349 22.54 25.48 -12.52
N ILE A 350 21.27 25.40 -12.96
CA ILE A 350 20.72 24.13 -13.46
C ILE A 350 21.46 23.63 -14.72
N GLN A 351 22.03 24.55 -15.49
CA GLN A 351 22.81 24.21 -16.68
C GLN A 351 24.08 23.47 -16.28
N ASP A 352 24.84 23.99 -15.31
CA ASP A 352 26.06 23.35 -14.80
C ASP A 352 25.76 21.96 -14.23
N PHE A 353 24.65 21.82 -13.48
CA PHE A 353 24.24 20.53 -12.94
C PHE A 353 23.90 19.52 -14.05
N ASN A 354 23.15 19.94 -15.06
CA ASN A 354 22.79 19.08 -16.18
C ASN A 354 24.01 18.69 -17.01
N ASP A 355 24.95 19.61 -17.23
CA ASP A 355 26.17 19.34 -17.97
C ASP A 355 27.09 18.40 -17.19
N PHE A 356 27.18 18.56 -15.86
CA PHE A 356 27.85 17.59 -14.99
C PHE A 356 27.20 16.20 -15.05
N CYS A 357 25.87 16.12 -15.05
CA CYS A 357 25.17 14.83 -15.12
C CYS A 357 25.40 14.08 -16.45
N LYS A 358 25.79 14.78 -17.52
CA LYS A 358 26.16 14.15 -18.81
C LYS A 358 27.56 13.52 -18.78
N THR A 359 28.40 13.88 -17.81
CA THR A 359 29.76 13.33 -17.68
C THR A 359 29.85 12.09 -16.79
N MET A 360 28.72 11.67 -16.20
CA MET A 360 28.62 10.56 -15.25
C MET A 360 28.22 9.23 -15.89
#